data_AF-A0A522VBL8-F1
#
_entry.id   AF-A0A522VBL8-F1
#
_cell.length_a   1.000
_cell.length_b   1.000
_cell.length_c   1.000
_cell.angle_alpha   90.00
_cell.angle_beta   90.00
_cell.angle_gamma   90.00
#
_symmetry.space_group_name_H-M   'P 1'
#
loop_
_entity.id
_entity.type
_entity.pdbx_description
1 polymer ?
#
loop_
_entity_poly.entity_id
_entity_poly.type
_entity_poly.pdbx_seq_one_letter_code
_entity_poly.pdbx_strand_id
1 'polypeptide(L)'
;MTMASAVVIVIVLFRGEYLLPHTVSGWWGFGGSVLFSGIAMVGFFVAISLIGPARATLFQYAEPLFTMATAFLLLGQALTALQIVGAVVVVAALVGEKVLRGRTRDAAAQRVD
;
A
#
# COMPACT_ATOMS: atom_id res chain seq x y z
N MET A 1 -5.94 11.18 -12.76
CA MET A 1 -6.19 10.34 -13.96
C MET A 1 -5.39 10.84 -15.17
N THR A 2 -5.35 12.15 -15.43
CA THR A 2 -4.61 12.76 -16.57
C THR A 2 -3.11 12.43 -16.59
N MET A 3 -2.41 12.44 -15.45
CA MET A 3 -0.98 12.12 -15.42
C MET A 3 -0.66 10.66 -15.75
N ALA A 4 -1.48 9.72 -15.29
CA ALA A 4 -1.30 8.30 -15.61
C ALA A 4 -1.48 8.04 -17.10
N SER A 5 -2.52 8.63 -17.70
CA SER A 5 -2.76 8.55 -19.15
C SER A 5 -1.63 9.20 -19.95
N ALA A 6 -1.13 10.36 -19.52
CA ALA A 6 -0.01 11.03 -20.18
C ALA A 6 1.27 10.19 -20.14
N VAL A 7 1.60 9.59 -19.00
CA VAL A 7 2.76 8.70 -18.86
C VAL A 7 2.63 7.48 -19.77
N VAL A 8 1.44 6.85 -19.83
CA VAL A 8 1.21 5.70 -20.72
C VAL A 8 1.36 6.10 -22.18
N ILE A 9 0.77 7.23 -22.61
CA ILE A 9 0.90 7.73 -23.99
C ILE A 9 2.37 7.98 -24.34
N VAL A 10 3.13 8.63 -23.45
CA VAL A 10 4.56 8.87 -23.64
C VAL A 10 5.32 7.55 -23.79
N ILE A 11 5.10 6.58 -22.89
CA ILE A 11 5.75 5.27 -22.96
C ILE A 11 5.43 4.53 -24.26
N VAL A 12 4.17 4.56 -24.71
CA VAL A 12 3.73 3.93 -25.97
C VAL A 12 4.38 4.60 -27.19
N LEU A 13 4.44 5.93 -27.21
CA LEU A 13 5.07 6.69 -28.30
C LEU A 13 6.57 6.40 -28.41
N PHE A 14 7.27 6.27 -27.27
CA PHE A 14 8.71 5.99 -27.26
C PHE A 14 9.06 4.52 -27.51
N ARG A 15 8.21 3.57 -27.08
CA ARG A 15 8.47 2.13 -27.28
C ARG A 15 7.94 1.61 -28.61
N GLY A 16 6.99 2.30 -29.26
CA GLY A 16 6.37 1.86 -30.51
C GLY A 16 5.49 0.61 -30.38
N GLU A 17 5.35 0.08 -29.17
CA GLU A 17 4.58 -1.13 -28.85
C GLU A 17 3.48 -0.81 -27.84
N TYR A 18 2.27 -1.26 -28.15
CA TYR A 18 1.16 -1.20 -27.21
C TYR A 18 1.24 -2.44 -26.32
N LEU A 19 1.75 -2.28 -25.09
CA LEU A 19 2.03 -3.35 -24.11
C LEU A 19 0.75 -3.99 -23.52
N LEU A 20 -0.18 -4.39 -24.37
CA LEU A 20 -1.31 -5.21 -23.93
C LEU A 20 -0.81 -6.62 -23.60
N PRO A 21 -1.45 -7.30 -22.64
CA PRO A 21 -1.16 -8.69 -22.41
C PRO A 21 -1.39 -9.52 -23.68
N HIS A 22 -0.33 -10.13 -24.20
CA HIS A 22 -0.43 -11.04 -25.34
C HIS A 22 -0.74 -12.49 -24.92
N THR A 23 -0.75 -12.76 -23.61
CA THR A 23 -0.97 -14.08 -23.02
C THR A 23 -2.26 -14.11 -22.21
N VAL A 24 -2.92 -15.28 -22.17
CA VAL A 24 -4.14 -15.50 -21.36
C VAL A 24 -3.87 -15.23 -19.87
N SER A 25 -2.71 -15.64 -19.36
CA SER A 25 -2.30 -15.36 -17.98
C SER A 25 -2.14 -13.86 -17.72
N GLY A 26 -1.61 -13.11 -18.69
CA GLY A 26 -1.45 -11.67 -18.58
C GLY A 26 -2.80 -10.94 -18.53
N TRP A 27 -3.81 -11.42 -19.27
CA TRP A 27 -5.18 -10.89 -19.16
C TRP A 27 -5.82 -11.14 -17.80
N TRP A 28 -5.60 -12.31 -17.20
CA TRP A 28 -6.02 -12.58 -15.83
C TRP A 28 -5.32 -11.69 -14.82
N GLY A 29 -4.01 -11.45 -14.97
CA GLY A 29 -3.26 -10.51 -14.15
C GLY A 29 -3.79 -9.07 -14.28
N PHE A 30 -4.05 -8.62 -15.52
CA PHE A 30 -4.61 -7.30 -15.78
C PHE A 30 -6.01 -7.14 -15.17
N GLY A 31 -6.96 -8.01 -15.54
CA GLY A 31 -8.33 -7.95 -15.01
C GLY A 31 -8.39 -8.13 -13.50
N GLY A 32 -7.58 -9.05 -12.96
CA GLY A 32 -7.44 -9.25 -11.53
C GLY A 32 -6.94 -8.00 -10.82
N SER A 33 -5.85 -7.38 -11.29
CA SER A 33 -5.30 -6.17 -10.66
C SER A 33 -6.30 -5.02 -10.60
N VAL A 34 -7.08 -4.79 -11.67
CA VAL A 34 -8.12 -3.76 -11.71
C VAL A 34 -9.22 -4.06 -10.69
N LEU A 35 -9.69 -5.30 -10.66
CA LEU A 35 -10.73 -5.74 -9.73
C LEU A 35 -10.29 -5.62 -8.27
N PHE A 36 -9.12 -6.17 -7.92
CA PHE A 36 -8.56 -6.12 -6.58
C PHE A 36 -8.29 -4.69 -6.13
N SER A 37 -7.80 -3.82 -7.02
CA SER A 37 -7.61 -2.40 -6.71
C SER A 37 -8.94 -1.70 -6.40
N GLY A 38 -10.00 -1.98 -7.17
CA GLY A 38 -11.34 -1.47 -6.89
C GLY A 38 -11.87 -1.93 -5.53
N ILE A 39 -11.74 -3.23 -5.21
CA ILE A 39 -12.15 -3.81 -3.92
C ILE A 39 -11.35 -3.17 -2.77
N ALA A 40 -10.03 -3.02 -2.92
CA ALA A 40 -9.16 -2.39 -1.93
C ALA A 40 -9.57 -0.94 -1.65
N MET A 41 -9.91 -0.18 -2.70
CA MET A 41 -10.36 1.21 -2.56
C MET A 41 -11.68 1.32 -1.80
N VAL A 42 -12.66 0.47 -2.12
CA VAL A 42 -13.92 0.39 -1.36
C VAL A 42 -13.66 -0.01 0.09
N GLY A 43 -12.82 -1.03 0.31
CA GLY A 43 -12.40 -1.46 1.63
C GLY A 43 -11.72 -0.36 2.44
N PHE A 44 -10.94 0.50 1.79
CA PHE A 44 -10.31 1.65 2.45
C PHE A 44 -11.35 2.67 2.92
N PHE A 45 -12.36 3.00 2.10
CA PHE A 45 -13.44 3.89 2.54
C PHE A 45 -14.29 3.27 3.66
N VAL A 46 -14.51 1.96 3.62
CA VAL A 46 -15.15 1.23 4.72
C VAL A 46 -14.29 1.28 5.99
N ALA A 47 -12.97 1.14 5.88
CA ALA A 47 -12.07 1.27 7.03
C ALA A 47 -12.15 2.70 7.62
N ILE A 48 -12.18 3.74 6.78
CA ILE A 48 -12.35 5.12 7.24
C ILE A 48 -13.66 5.29 8.02
N SER A 49 -14.77 4.71 7.55
CA SER A 49 -16.06 4.83 8.25
C SER A 49 -16.09 4.08 9.58
N LEU A 50 -15.34 2.99 9.71
CA LEU A 50 -15.29 2.17 10.93
C LEU A 50 -14.34 2.68 12.02
N ILE A 51 -13.11 3.09 11.64
CA ILE A 51 -12.05 3.42 12.62
C ILE A 51 -11.56 4.87 12.51
N GLY A 52 -12.15 5.66 11.62
CA GLY A 52 -11.77 7.04 11.34
C GLY A 52 -10.56 7.16 10.41
N PRO A 53 -10.41 8.32 9.74
CA PRO A 53 -9.41 8.51 8.68
C PRO A 53 -7.98 8.38 9.20
N ALA A 54 -7.66 8.89 10.39
CA ALA A 54 -6.31 8.83 10.93
C ALA A 54 -5.81 7.39 11.15
N ARG A 55 -6.67 6.49 11.65
CA ARG A 55 -6.30 5.09 11.86
C ARG A 55 -6.28 4.30 10.55
N ALA A 56 -7.21 4.58 9.65
CA ALA A 56 -7.23 3.96 8.33
C ALA A 56 -5.95 4.28 7.52
N THR A 57 -5.50 5.53 7.53
CA THR A 57 -4.23 5.92 6.87
C THR A 57 -3.02 5.25 7.52
N LEU A 58 -3.01 5.04 8.84
CA LEU A 58 -1.93 4.32 9.49
C LEU A 58 -1.83 2.87 9.02
N PHE A 59 -2.96 2.21 8.81
CA PHE A 59 -2.99 0.87 8.23
C PHE A 59 -2.44 0.83 6.79
N GLN A 60 -2.65 1.89 5.99
CA GLN A 60 -2.03 1.99 4.65
C GLN A 60 -0.50 1.99 4.70
N TYR A 61 0.13 2.55 5.74
CA TYR A 61 1.59 2.49 5.86
C TYR A 61 2.12 1.08 6.10
N ALA A 62 1.28 0.13 6.54
CA ALA A 62 1.66 -1.28 6.63
C ALA A 62 1.54 -2.01 5.28
N GLU A 63 0.85 -1.44 4.30
CA GLU A 63 0.64 -2.04 2.97
C GLU A 63 1.94 -2.51 2.29
N PRO A 64 3.04 -1.72 2.26
CA PRO A 64 4.29 -2.16 1.65
C PRO A 64 4.87 -3.43 2.28
N LEU A 65 4.65 -3.65 3.58
CA LEU A 65 5.09 -4.86 4.28
C LEU A 65 4.31 -6.08 3.78
N PHE A 66 2.99 -5.94 3.62
CA PHE A 66 2.16 -6.99 3.06
C PHE A 66 2.52 -7.26 1.60
N THR A 67 2.74 -6.22 0.78
CA THR A 67 3.21 -6.39 -0.60
C THR A 67 4.54 -7.15 -0.66
N MET A 68 5.51 -6.80 0.19
CA MET A 68 6.79 -7.51 0.26
C MET A 68 6.62 -8.97 0.68
N ALA A 69 5.81 -9.24 1.70
CA ALA A 69 5.54 -10.60 2.16
C ALA A 69 4.86 -11.43 1.07
N THR A 70 3.85 -10.88 0.40
CA THR A 70 3.14 -11.55 -0.69
C THR A 70 4.04 -11.78 -1.90
N ALA A 71 4.91 -10.83 -2.26
CA ALA A 71 5.88 -11.00 -3.34
C ALA A 71 6.88 -12.12 -3.03
N PHE A 72 7.37 -12.20 -1.80
CA PHE A 72 8.24 -13.29 -1.36
C PHE A 72 7.49 -14.64 -1.38
N LEU A 73 6.29 -14.70 -0.81
CA LEU A 73 5.55 -15.96 -0.64
C LEU A 73 4.92 -16.50 -1.93
N LEU A 74 4.32 -15.63 -2.75
CA LEU A 74 3.59 -16.04 -3.95
C LEU A 74 4.46 -16.05 -5.20
N LEU A 75 5.41 -15.12 -5.31
CA LEU A 75 6.27 -15.00 -6.51
C LEU A 75 7.68 -15.57 -6.27
N GLY A 76 8.04 -15.93 -5.04
CA GLY A 76 9.38 -16.41 -4.70
C GLY A 76 10.46 -15.35 -4.85
N GLN A 77 10.10 -14.06 -4.86
CA GLN A 77 11.08 -12.98 -5.03
C GLN A 77 11.93 -12.82 -3.77
N ALA A 78 13.25 -12.96 -3.91
CA ALA A 78 14.19 -12.67 -2.84
C ALA A 78 14.13 -11.18 -2.45
N LEU A 79 13.95 -10.92 -1.16
CA LEU A 79 13.97 -9.55 -0.64
C LEU A 79 15.41 -9.06 -0.56
N THR A 80 15.65 -7.86 -1.08
CA THR A 80 16.98 -7.23 -0.99
C THR A 80 17.23 -6.74 0.43
N ALA A 81 18.50 -6.60 0.81
CA ALA A 81 18.87 -6.06 2.12
C ALA A 81 18.26 -4.67 2.36
N LEU A 82 18.20 -3.83 1.32
CA LEU A 82 17.59 -2.49 1.41
C LEU A 82 16.08 -2.56 1.65
N GLN A 83 15.37 -3.51 1.01
CA GLN A 83 13.95 -3.73 1.27
C GLN A 83 13.70 -4.14 2.72
N ILE A 84 14.56 -5.01 3.29
CA ILE A 84 14.47 -5.42 4.70
C ILE A 84 14.67 -4.22 5.63
N VAL A 85 15.68 -3.38 5.37
CA VAL A 85 15.90 -2.16 6.15
C VAL A 85 14.68 -1.24 6.06
N GLY A 86 14.13 -1.03 4.86
CA GLY A 86 12.90 -0.27 4.67
C GLY A 86 11.73 -0.83 5.48
N ALA A 87 11.56 -2.16 5.50
CA ALA A 87 10.52 -2.82 6.28
C ALA A 87 10.70 -2.57 7.79
N VAL A 88 11.92 -2.65 8.31
CA VAL A 88 12.22 -2.35 9.72
C VAL A 88 11.86 -0.91 10.07
N VAL A 89 12.19 0.06 9.20
CA VAL A 89 11.86 1.47 9.42
C VAL A 89 10.35 1.69 9.50
N VAL A 90 9.58 1.08 8.60
CA VAL A 90 8.11 1.17 8.61
C VAL A 90 7.53 0.59 9.89
N VAL A 91 7.99 -0.59 10.31
CA VAL A 91 7.53 -1.21 11.57
C VAL A 91 7.86 -0.32 12.77
N ALA A 92 9.08 0.23 12.82
CA ALA A 92 9.49 1.13 13.90
C ALA A 92 8.61 2.39 13.96
N ALA A 93 8.29 2.99 12.81
CA ALA A 93 7.42 4.16 12.74
C ALA A 93 6.00 3.86 13.25
N LEU A 94 5.41 2.73 12.84
CA LEU A 94 4.06 2.33 13.26
C LEU A 94 3.98 2.03 14.76
N VAL A 95 4.96 1.29 15.28
CA VAL A 95 5.03 0.98 16.72
C VAL A 95 5.27 2.26 17.53
N GLY A 96 6.19 3.11 17.08
CA GLY A 96 6.50 4.39 17.72
C GLY A 96 5.27 5.30 17.80
N GLU A 97 4.50 5.40 16.72
CA GLU A 97 3.29 6.22 16.65
C GLU A 97 2.21 5.74 17.64
N LYS A 98 2.04 4.42 17.79
CA LYS A 98 1.16 3.82 18.80
C LYS A 98 1.61 4.15 20.23
N VAL A 99 2.91 4.04 20.51
CA VAL A 99 3.48 4.34 21.85
C VAL A 99 3.32 5.82 22.18
N LEU A 100 3.63 6.72 21.24
CA LEU A 100 3.51 8.17 21.43
C LEU A 100 2.07 8.59 21.68
N ARG A 101 1.10 8.06 20.92
CA ARG A 101 -0.33 8.33 21.13
C ARG A 101 -0.84 7.85 22.49
N GLY A 102 -0.31 6.74 23.01
CA GLY A 102 -0.63 6.24 24.35
C GLY A 102 -0.18 7.24 25.42
N ARG A 103 1.09 7.66 25.37
CA ARG A 103 1.67 8.61 26.34
C ARG A 103 0.95 9.96 26.36
N THR A 104 0.55 10.48 25.19
CA THR A 104 -0.17 11.77 25.11
C THR A 104 -1.59 11.67 25.68
N ARG A 105 -2.25 10.51 25.54
CA ARG A 105 -3.57 10.28 26.15
C ARG A 105 -3.49 10.21 27.67
N ASP A 106 -2.52 9.46 28.19
CA ASP A 106 -2.34 9.28 29.64
C ASP A 106 -1.99 10.62 30.33
N ALA A 107 -1.12 11.42 29.71
CA ALA A 107 -0.77 12.75 30.21
C ALA A 107 -1.93 13.77 30.16
N ALA A 108 -2.89 13.59 29.25
CA ALA A 108 -4.08 14.44 29.18
C ALA A 108 -5.12 14.08 30.25
N ALA A 109 -5.27 12.79 30.59
CA ALA A 109 -6.18 12.34 31.64
C ALA A 109 -5.76 12.88 33.03
N GLN A 110 -4.47 12.85 33.34
CA GLN A 110 -3.91 13.35 34.60
C GLN A 110 -4.03 14.87 34.83
N ARG A 111 -4.35 15.66 33.80
CA ARG A 111 -4.52 17.11 33.92
C ARG A 111 -5.97 17.54 34.17
N VAL A 112 -6.91 16.60 34.07
CA VAL A 112 -8.36 16.85 34.25
C VAL A 112 -8.81 16.50 35.66
N ASP A 113 -8.03 15.67 36.37
CA ASP A 113 -8.18 15.36 37.80
C ASP A 113 -7.46 16.39 38.69
#